data_AF-A0AAD4HJN1-F1
#
_entry.id   AF-A0AAD4HJN1-F1
#
_cell.length_a   1.000
_cell.length_b   1.000
_cell.length_c   1.000
_cell.angle_alpha   90.00
_cell.angle_beta   90.00
_cell.angle_gamma   90.00
#
_symmetry.space_group_name_H-M   'P 1'
#
loop_
_entity.id
_entity.type
_entity.pdbx_description
1 polymer ?
#
loop_
_entity_poly.entity_id
_entity_poly.type
_entity_poly.pdbx_seq_one_letter_code
_entity_poly.pdbx_strand_id
1 'polypeptide(L)'
;MSRRKKKSLFTRKKVSKPKYTIGIPADSEWKTMPDFASFIVADEEGNQHRFSIGETAFILPEGVLPDKLHHPTAYWIGRIKEIRARNDEDVWVLVQWYWSPQEVNSVIKSFDVSGCGQYERIMSDYYDYVSTASFCDHATVMRYDERSIDQEVFDSDDFFCRFDLEYRARKILPNITRTACCCGVSYNPDRDPVMHFCPRPACCAAYHQECLQRPTQRLDAAARARKFIESWPDTDEQLSIEDLVGSRPCRKRRKGPESSISDPLEELPEKLVKAAQQQIVKGVQAGGVVGNVKAVVAARQLIYRSLLDGSLPTDWEDKVDIEAAIPPKRKSSPVFVCPQCQSLI
;
A
#
# COMPACT_ATOMS: atom_id res chain seq x y z
N MET A 1 -16.78 9.67 -8.86
CA MET A 1 -16.94 9.84 -7.41
C MET A 1 -16.66 11.29 -7.05
N SER A 2 -17.58 11.94 -6.33
CA SER A 2 -17.37 13.29 -5.79
C SER A 2 -16.16 13.24 -4.87
N ARG A 3 -15.07 13.94 -5.20
CA ARG A 3 -13.90 14.08 -4.32
C ARG A 3 -14.43 14.65 -3.01
N ARG A 4 -14.55 13.81 -1.98
CA ARG A 4 -14.82 14.24 -0.61
C ARG A 4 -13.70 15.23 -0.32
N LYS A 5 -14.00 16.53 -0.28
CA LYS A 5 -13.01 17.56 0.10
C LYS A 5 -12.47 17.11 1.46
N LYS A 6 -11.26 16.56 1.50
CA LYS A 6 -10.55 16.27 2.76
C LYS A 6 -10.59 17.60 3.51
N LYS A 7 -11.25 17.61 4.68
CA LYS A 7 -11.24 18.79 5.56
C LYS A 7 -9.77 19.11 5.83
N SER A 8 -9.43 20.39 5.88
CA SER A 8 -8.08 20.88 6.21
C SER A 8 -7.50 20.06 7.38
N LEU A 9 -6.43 19.30 7.14
CA LEU A 9 -5.71 18.43 8.10
C LEU A 9 -5.04 19.20 9.25
N PHE A 10 -5.27 20.51 9.35
CA PHE A 10 -4.60 21.38 10.29
C PHE A 10 -5.65 22.36 10.80
N THR A 11 -6.20 22.04 11.97
CA THR A 11 -6.84 23.03 12.82
C THR A 11 -5.71 23.82 13.49
N ARG A 12 -5.76 25.15 13.37
CA ARG A 12 -4.69 26.02 13.88
C ARG A 12 -4.56 25.77 15.38
N LYS A 13 -3.35 25.63 15.92
CA LYS A 13 -3.15 25.41 17.36
C LYS A 13 -2.83 26.73 18.06
N LYS A 14 -3.49 27.01 19.19
CA LYS A 14 -3.10 28.11 20.09
C LYS A 14 -1.68 27.83 20.57
N VAL A 15 -0.72 28.62 20.11
CA VAL A 15 0.65 28.58 20.60
C VAL A 15 0.68 29.19 22.01
N SER A 16 0.40 28.37 23.03
CA SER A 16 0.70 28.74 24.40
C SER A 16 2.19 28.51 24.65
N LYS A 17 2.95 29.57 24.96
CA LYS A 17 4.31 29.40 25.46
C LYS A 17 4.26 28.51 26.71
N PRO A 18 4.96 27.38 26.73
CA PRO A 18 4.95 26.56 27.92
C PRO A 18 5.61 27.31 29.06
N LYS A 19 4.96 27.33 30.23
CA LYS A 19 5.57 27.81 31.47
C LYS A 19 6.36 26.67 32.11
N TYR A 20 7.35 26.11 31.41
CA TYR A 20 8.16 25.03 31.97
C TYR A 20 9.34 25.62 32.76
N THR A 21 9.39 25.32 34.05
CA THR A 21 10.58 25.53 34.90
C THR A 21 11.53 24.34 34.87
N ILE A 22 11.10 23.18 34.35
CA ILE A 22 11.83 21.91 34.30
C ILE A 22 11.90 21.45 32.84
N GLY A 23 13.09 21.07 32.38
CA GLY A 23 13.32 20.62 31.00
C GLY A 23 12.72 19.25 30.65
N ILE A 24 13.15 18.71 29.52
CA ILE A 24 12.76 17.37 29.03
C ILE A 24 13.00 16.31 30.13
N PRO A 25 12.05 15.39 30.38
CA PRO A 25 12.22 14.34 31.38
C PRO A 25 13.43 13.45 31.13
N ALA A 26 14.12 13.08 32.21
CA ALA A 26 15.20 12.09 32.15
C ALA A 26 14.63 10.65 32.24
N ASP A 27 15.36 9.65 31.76
CA ASP A 27 14.90 8.24 31.76
C ASP A 27 14.56 7.71 33.16
N SER A 28 15.31 8.12 34.19
CA SER A 28 15.05 7.72 35.57
C SER A 28 13.76 8.34 36.10
N GLU A 29 13.52 9.62 35.77
CA GLU A 29 12.30 10.34 36.12
C GLU A 29 11.10 9.74 35.39
N TRP A 30 11.20 9.54 34.07
CA TRP A 30 10.14 8.98 33.23
C TRP A 30 9.53 7.73 33.84
N LYS A 31 10.38 6.79 34.27
CA LYS A 31 9.98 5.51 34.88
C LYS A 31 9.11 5.68 36.13
N THR A 32 9.28 6.76 36.88
CA THR A 32 8.55 7.06 38.11
C THR A 32 7.29 7.90 37.87
N MET A 33 7.16 8.54 36.70
CA MET A 33 5.99 9.33 36.36
C MET A 33 4.76 8.44 36.15
N PRO A 34 3.56 8.87 36.60
CA PRO A 34 2.31 8.19 36.32
C PRO A 34 2.05 8.05 34.81
N ASP A 35 1.48 6.91 34.42
CA ASP A 35 1.10 6.58 33.05
C ASP A 35 -0.36 6.92 32.75
N PHE A 36 -0.64 7.26 31.50
CA PHE A 36 -1.96 7.63 31.02
C PHE A 36 -2.25 6.97 29.67
N ALA A 37 -3.52 6.69 29.39
CA ALA A 37 -3.95 6.08 28.13
C ALA A 37 -4.11 7.10 26.99
N SER A 38 -4.38 8.37 27.31
CA SER A 38 -4.68 9.42 26.34
C SER A 38 -4.43 10.82 26.90
N PHE A 39 -4.23 11.80 26.02
CA PHE A 39 -4.22 13.24 26.34
C PHE A 39 -5.09 14.02 25.35
N ILE A 40 -5.36 15.29 25.67
CA ILE A 40 -6.20 16.18 24.84
C ILE A 40 -5.39 17.43 24.48
N VAL A 41 -5.44 17.81 23.20
CA VAL A 41 -4.91 19.09 22.71
C VAL A 41 -6.07 19.92 22.18
N ALA A 42 -6.18 21.15 22.64
CA ALA A 42 -7.15 22.11 22.12
C ALA A 42 -6.57 22.87 20.92
N ASP A 43 -7.37 23.04 19.87
CA ASP A 43 -7.06 23.93 18.75
C ASP A 43 -7.42 25.41 19.07
N GLU A 44 -7.18 26.33 18.13
CA GLU A 44 -7.47 27.76 18.26
C GLU A 44 -8.96 28.04 18.44
N GLU A 45 -9.80 27.23 17.79
CA GLU A 45 -11.26 27.30 17.84
C GLU A 45 -11.81 26.70 19.14
N GLY A 46 -10.96 26.05 19.95
CA GLY A 46 -11.32 25.42 21.21
C GLY A 46 -11.84 23.99 21.05
N ASN A 47 -11.76 23.41 19.85
CA ASN A 47 -12.08 22.00 19.68
C ASN A 47 -11.01 21.14 20.34
N GLN A 48 -11.46 20.09 21.01
CA GLN A 48 -10.60 19.16 21.73
C GLN A 48 -10.29 17.94 20.86
N HIS A 49 -9.00 17.70 20.63
CA HIS A 49 -8.48 16.54 19.90
C HIS A 49 -7.85 15.58 20.90
N ARG A 50 -8.41 14.36 21.00
CA ARG A 50 -7.92 13.32 21.92
C ARG A 50 -6.94 12.43 21.18
N PHE A 51 -5.76 12.24 21.75
CA PHE A 51 -4.72 11.34 21.28
C PHE A 51 -4.53 10.18 22.24
N SER A 52 -4.38 8.96 21.71
CA SER A 52 -4.25 7.72 22.50
C SER A 52 -2.98 6.93 22.16
N ILE A 53 -2.56 6.07 23.08
CA ILE A 53 -1.43 5.15 22.83
C ILE A 53 -1.68 4.32 21.56
N GLY A 54 -0.64 4.20 20.74
CA GLY A 54 -0.65 3.43 19.50
C GLY A 54 -1.02 4.25 18.25
N GLU A 55 -1.65 5.41 18.42
CA GLU A 55 -2.00 6.33 17.33
C GLU A 55 -0.76 7.04 16.77
N THR A 56 -0.89 7.57 15.56
CA THR A 56 0.15 8.35 14.88
C THR A 56 -0.33 9.79 14.74
N ALA A 57 0.59 10.74 14.90
CA ALA A 57 0.27 12.16 14.97
C ALA A 57 1.29 13.02 14.21
N PHE A 58 0.82 14.16 13.72
CA PHE A 58 1.68 15.25 13.27
C PHE A 58 2.20 16.02 14.48
N ILE A 59 3.51 16.25 14.48
CA ILE A 59 4.24 16.95 15.53
C ILE A 59 4.95 18.14 14.88
N LEU A 60 4.85 19.31 15.51
CA LEU A 60 5.50 20.53 15.05
C LEU A 60 7.00 20.45 15.23
N PRO A 61 7.79 20.68 14.16
CA PRO A 61 9.20 20.96 14.29
C PRO A 61 9.45 22.25 15.08
N GLU A 62 10.63 22.34 15.69
CA GLU A 62 11.04 23.57 16.37
C GLU A 62 11.05 24.76 15.41
N GLY A 63 10.48 25.90 15.86
CA GLY A 63 10.42 27.13 15.07
C GLY A 63 9.36 27.15 13.96
N VAL A 64 8.62 26.06 13.74
CA VAL A 64 7.52 26.01 12.77
C VAL A 64 6.21 26.37 13.48
N LEU A 65 5.52 27.38 12.95
CA LEU A 65 4.17 27.71 13.42
C LEU A 65 3.14 26.81 12.71
N PRO A 66 2.07 26.39 13.42
CA PRO A 66 0.97 25.63 12.84
C PRO A 66 0.12 26.54 11.95
N ASP A 67 0.59 26.83 10.73
CA ASP A 67 -0.17 27.57 9.73
C ASP A 67 -0.40 26.74 8.47
N LYS A 68 -1.49 27.04 7.76
CA LYS A 68 -1.97 26.33 6.56
C LYS A 68 -1.05 26.50 5.34
N LEU A 69 0.01 27.29 5.47
CA LEU A 69 1.00 27.51 4.42
C LEU A 69 1.96 26.33 4.25
N HIS A 70 2.21 25.55 5.31
CA HIS A 70 3.16 24.45 5.24
C HIS A 70 2.52 23.18 4.65
N HIS A 71 3.22 22.59 3.69
CA HIS A 71 2.84 21.30 3.12
C HIS A 71 2.83 20.23 4.23
N PRO A 72 1.90 19.24 4.22
CA PRO A 72 1.82 18.21 5.26
C PRO A 72 3.15 17.47 5.53
N THR A 73 3.99 17.35 4.51
CA THR A 73 5.30 16.69 4.62
C THR A 73 6.34 17.49 5.40
N ALA A 74 6.06 18.75 5.75
CA ALA A 74 6.93 19.59 6.57
C ALA A 74 6.81 19.27 8.07
N TYR A 75 5.73 18.61 8.49
CA TYR A 75 5.54 18.19 9.89
C TYR A 75 6.27 16.88 10.17
N TRP A 76 6.74 16.74 11.40
CA TRP A 76 7.23 15.46 11.88
C TRP A 76 6.06 14.50 12.12
N ILE A 77 6.31 13.21 11.96
CA ILE A 77 5.30 12.18 12.18
C ILE A 77 5.82 11.21 13.22
N GLY A 78 5.01 10.97 14.25
CA GLY A 78 5.40 10.14 15.38
C GLY A 78 4.27 9.23 15.82
N ARG A 79 4.61 8.01 16.23
CA ARG A 79 3.69 7.06 16.86
C ARG A 79 3.79 7.15 18.36
N ILE A 80 2.65 7.32 19.03
CA ILE A 80 2.53 7.45 20.49
C ILE A 80 2.78 6.08 21.12
N LYS A 81 3.76 5.99 22.03
CA LYS A 81 4.11 4.75 22.73
C LYS A 81 3.72 4.75 24.18
N GLU A 82 4.04 5.82 24.88
CA GLU A 82 3.70 6.01 26.28
C GLU A 82 3.33 7.47 26.50
N ILE A 83 2.41 7.71 27.43
CA ILE A 83 2.01 9.06 27.84
C ILE A 83 2.19 9.12 29.34
N ARG A 84 2.94 10.12 29.82
CA ARG A 84 3.22 10.31 31.24
C ARG A 84 3.12 11.79 31.60
N ALA A 85 2.83 12.08 32.85
CA ALA A 85 2.71 13.46 33.32
C ALA A 85 3.39 13.68 34.66
N ARG A 86 4.02 14.85 34.84
CA ARG A 86 4.47 15.28 36.17
C ARG A 86 3.30 15.83 37.00
N ASN A 87 2.39 16.49 36.31
CA ASN A 87 1.14 17.05 36.82
C ASN A 87 0.19 17.35 35.64
N ASP A 88 -0.99 17.88 35.91
CA ASP A 88 -2.04 18.13 34.91
C ASP A 88 -1.64 19.09 33.77
N GLU A 89 -0.62 19.93 33.97
CA GLU A 89 -0.13 20.90 32.98
C GLU A 89 1.15 20.42 32.25
N ASP A 90 1.83 19.41 32.79
CA ASP A 90 3.13 18.95 32.30
C ASP A 90 3.07 17.48 31.84
N VAL A 91 2.44 17.31 30.67
CA VAL A 91 2.22 16.01 30.02
C VAL A 91 3.18 15.81 28.86
N TRP A 92 3.83 14.66 28.85
CA TRP A 92 4.86 14.25 27.90
C TRP A 92 4.53 12.91 27.26
N VAL A 93 5.08 12.69 26.09
CA VAL A 93 4.82 11.51 25.25
C VAL A 93 6.14 10.90 24.81
N LEU A 94 6.32 9.60 25.01
CA LEU A 94 7.36 8.83 24.34
C LEU A 94 6.90 8.55 22.92
N VAL A 95 7.61 9.09 21.94
CA VAL A 95 7.28 9.01 20.52
C VAL A 95 8.26 8.10 19.81
N GLN A 96 7.76 7.21 18.96
CA GLN A 96 8.56 6.50 17.95
C GLN A 96 8.48 7.25 16.62
N TRP A 97 9.63 7.58 16.03
CA TRP A 97 9.68 8.51 14.90
C TRP A 97 9.53 7.84 13.52
N TYR A 98 8.83 8.54 12.63
CA TYR A 98 8.88 8.33 11.19
C TYR A 98 9.79 9.36 10.53
N TRP A 99 10.78 8.89 9.78
CA TRP A 99 11.78 9.72 9.12
C TRP A 99 11.42 9.93 7.65
N SER A 100 11.75 11.09 7.11
CA SER A 100 11.73 11.31 5.66
C SER A 100 12.90 10.59 4.98
N PRO A 101 12.78 10.23 3.69
CA PRO A 101 13.88 9.64 2.93
C PRO A 101 15.19 10.47 2.99
N GLN A 102 15.07 11.80 2.98
CA GLN A 102 16.21 12.72 3.03
C GLN A 102 16.91 12.67 4.38
N GLU A 103 16.17 12.62 5.49
CA GLU A 103 16.75 12.48 6.83
C GLU A 103 17.41 11.11 6.98
N VAL A 104 16.83 10.04 6.45
CA VAL A 104 17.46 8.71 6.43
C VAL A 104 18.77 8.73 5.65
N ASN A 105 18.80 9.34 4.46
CA ASN A 105 20.02 9.48 3.67
C ASN A 105 21.10 10.31 4.38
N SER A 106 20.72 11.23 5.27
CA SER A 106 21.67 11.97 6.09
C SER A 106 22.48 11.05 7.02
N VAL A 107 21.86 9.96 7.49
CA VAL A 107 22.44 8.97 8.42
C VAL A 107 23.03 7.76 7.68
N ILE A 108 22.38 7.32 6.59
CA ILE A 108 22.75 6.17 5.77
C ILE A 108 22.96 6.65 4.33
N LYS A 109 24.18 7.07 4.01
CA LYS A 109 24.50 7.70 2.71
C LYS A 109 24.25 6.80 1.49
N SER A 110 24.26 5.49 1.67
CA SER A 110 23.96 4.50 0.63
C SER A 110 22.46 4.30 0.39
N PHE A 111 21.58 4.89 1.20
CA PHE A 111 20.14 4.80 0.99
C PHE A 111 19.73 5.67 -0.20
N ASP A 112 19.24 5.04 -1.26
CA ASP A 112 18.79 5.74 -2.46
C ASP A 112 17.39 6.34 -2.26
N VAL A 113 17.33 7.67 -2.25
CA VAL A 113 16.08 8.43 -2.09
C VAL A 113 15.29 8.56 -3.39
N SER A 114 15.90 8.26 -4.55
CA SER A 114 15.27 8.47 -5.86
C SER A 114 14.05 7.57 -6.09
N GLY A 115 14.02 6.41 -5.44
CA GLY A 115 12.90 5.48 -5.44
C GLY A 115 11.79 5.82 -4.43
N CYS A 116 11.94 6.88 -3.63
CA CYS A 116 10.98 7.22 -2.58
C CYS A 116 9.98 8.29 -3.03
N GLY A 117 8.71 8.11 -2.64
CA GLY A 117 7.66 9.10 -2.87
C GLY A 117 7.71 10.29 -1.89
N GLN A 118 7.04 11.38 -2.22
CA GLN A 118 6.93 12.61 -1.42
C GLN A 118 6.29 12.35 -0.06
N TYR A 119 5.25 11.52 -0.04
CA TYR A 119 4.51 11.12 1.17
C TYR A 119 5.08 9.86 1.82
N GLU A 120 6.24 9.37 1.36
CA GLU A 120 6.88 8.23 1.98
C GLU A 120 7.58 8.60 3.29
N ARG A 121 7.46 7.71 4.24
CA ARG A 121 8.12 7.77 5.54
C ARG A 121 8.75 6.42 5.87
N ILE A 122 9.79 6.46 6.71
CA ILE A 122 10.52 5.29 7.17
C ILE A 122 10.33 5.18 8.69
N MET A 123 9.73 4.09 9.15
CA MET A 123 9.46 3.89 10.57
C MET A 123 10.76 3.51 11.28
N SER A 124 11.18 4.24 12.32
CA SER A 124 12.46 3.98 13.00
C SER A 124 12.31 3.26 14.32
N ASP A 125 13.37 2.61 14.80
CA ASP A 125 13.55 2.17 16.19
C ASP A 125 14.05 3.31 17.12
N TYR A 126 13.94 4.57 16.68
CA TYR A 126 14.35 5.74 17.44
C TYR A 126 13.16 6.33 18.20
N TYR A 127 13.40 6.63 19.48
CA TYR A 127 12.40 7.14 20.40
C TYR A 127 12.87 8.44 21.05
N ASP A 128 11.94 9.34 21.34
CA ASP A 128 12.23 10.59 22.06
C ASP A 128 11.04 11.06 22.90
N TYR A 129 11.30 11.92 23.89
CA TYR A 129 10.28 12.53 24.74
C TYR A 129 9.81 13.86 24.15
N VAL A 130 8.51 13.96 23.88
CA VAL A 130 7.90 15.13 23.25
C VAL A 130 6.80 15.66 24.16
N SER A 131 6.81 16.97 24.41
CA SER A 131 5.70 17.62 25.12
C SER A 131 4.42 17.51 24.27
N THR A 132 3.29 17.25 24.93
CA THR A 132 1.95 17.29 24.29
C THR A 132 1.66 18.64 23.61
N ALA A 133 2.35 19.72 24.02
CA ALA A 133 2.30 21.02 23.37
C ALA A 133 2.85 21.05 21.93
N SER A 134 3.55 20.01 21.46
CA SER A 134 4.04 19.92 20.08
C SER A 134 3.10 19.16 19.13
N PHE A 135 2.09 18.45 19.65
CA PHE A 135 1.16 17.66 18.85
C PHE A 135 0.10 18.55 18.17
N CYS A 136 -0.17 18.32 16.89
CA CYS A 136 -1.07 19.15 16.10
C CYS A 136 -2.35 18.46 15.68
N ASP A 137 -2.24 17.34 14.98
CA ASP A 137 -3.38 16.61 14.43
C ASP A 137 -3.01 15.12 14.31
N HIS A 138 -4.01 14.26 14.09
CA HIS A 138 -3.79 12.86 13.80
C HIS A 138 -3.16 12.69 12.42
N ALA A 139 -2.26 11.72 12.33
CA ALA A 139 -1.64 11.30 11.08
C ALA A 139 -1.95 9.82 10.84
N THR A 140 -2.11 9.45 9.58
CA THR A 140 -2.24 8.05 9.15
C THR A 140 -1.07 7.73 8.24
N VAL A 141 -0.31 6.68 8.55
CA VAL A 141 0.79 6.18 7.73
C VAL A 141 0.47 4.74 7.34
N MET A 142 0.19 4.51 6.06
CA MET A 142 -0.19 3.20 5.54
C MET A 142 1.04 2.30 5.40
N ARG A 143 0.95 1.03 5.86
CA ARG A 143 1.99 0.07 5.54
C ARG A 143 1.84 -0.36 4.08
N TYR A 144 2.90 -0.21 3.30
CA TYR A 144 2.93 -0.59 1.90
C TYR A 144 3.91 -1.74 1.66
N ASP A 145 3.42 -2.83 1.09
CA ASP A 145 4.19 -3.94 0.56
C ASP A 145 4.02 -3.99 -0.97
N GLU A 146 5.10 -3.71 -1.68
CA GLU A 146 5.13 -3.72 -3.15
C GLU A 146 4.86 -5.10 -3.77
N ARG A 147 5.00 -6.17 -3.00
CA ARG A 147 4.78 -7.54 -3.48
C ARG A 147 3.43 -8.09 -3.04
N SER A 148 2.73 -7.42 -2.13
CA SER A 148 1.43 -7.91 -1.67
C SER A 148 0.37 -7.80 -2.77
N ILE A 149 -0.32 -8.91 -3.01
CA ILE A 149 -1.50 -8.97 -3.87
C ILE A 149 -2.77 -8.45 -3.18
N ASP A 150 -2.76 -8.40 -1.84
CA ASP A 150 -3.91 -8.03 -1.01
C ASP A 150 -3.76 -6.66 -0.35
N GLN A 151 -2.77 -5.88 -0.79
CA GLN A 151 -2.45 -4.55 -0.29
C GLN A 151 -3.71 -3.65 -0.23
N GLU A 152 -3.93 -3.03 0.93
CA GLU A 152 -4.99 -2.04 1.10
C GLU A 152 -4.74 -0.82 0.22
N VAL A 153 -5.79 -0.34 -0.45
CA VAL A 153 -5.73 0.80 -1.37
C VAL A 153 -5.60 2.10 -0.57
N PHE A 154 -4.72 2.98 -1.03
CA PHE A 154 -4.55 4.34 -0.52
C PHE A 154 -4.22 5.30 -1.68
N ASP A 155 -4.50 6.58 -1.45
CA ASP A 155 -4.34 7.63 -2.45
C ASP A 155 -2.90 8.16 -2.49
N SER A 156 -2.57 8.91 -3.54
CA SER A 156 -1.23 9.48 -3.74
C SER A 156 -0.84 10.56 -2.73
N ASP A 157 -1.81 11.10 -1.98
CA ASP A 157 -1.62 12.11 -0.95
C ASP A 157 -1.69 11.54 0.47
N ASP A 158 -1.76 10.22 0.61
CA ASP A 158 -1.69 9.54 1.90
C ASP A 158 -0.24 9.19 2.24
N PHE A 159 0.15 9.39 3.51
CA PHE A 159 1.47 8.94 3.97
C PHE A 159 1.53 7.43 3.99
N PHE A 160 2.69 6.88 3.61
CA PHE A 160 2.91 5.44 3.62
C PHE A 160 4.35 5.11 4.02
N CYS A 161 4.57 3.87 4.49
CA CYS A 161 5.89 3.34 4.78
C CYS A 161 6.07 1.95 4.15
N ARG A 162 7.20 1.79 3.45
CA ARG A 162 7.67 0.48 2.97
C ARG A 162 8.79 -0.09 3.83
N PHE A 163 9.54 0.81 4.46
CA PHE A 163 10.78 0.49 5.13
C PHE A 163 10.73 0.82 6.61
N ASP A 164 11.48 0.01 7.35
CA ASP A 164 11.84 0.22 8.73
C ASP A 164 13.34 0.60 8.81
N LEU A 165 13.67 1.57 9.66
CA LEU A 165 15.01 2.04 9.97
C LEU A 165 15.43 1.51 11.34
N GLU A 166 16.42 0.63 11.35
CA GLU A 166 17.19 0.35 12.56
C GLU A 166 18.25 1.45 12.69
N TYR A 167 17.90 2.56 13.35
CA TYR A 167 18.69 3.77 13.45
C TYR A 167 20.06 3.51 14.06
N ARG A 168 20.11 2.75 15.17
CA ARG A 168 21.38 2.42 15.84
C ARG A 168 22.25 1.48 15.01
N ALA A 169 21.64 0.50 14.35
CA ALA A 169 22.34 -0.45 13.49
C ALA A 169 22.69 0.13 12.11
N ARG A 170 22.11 1.29 11.76
CA ARG A 170 22.19 1.92 10.43
C ARG A 170 21.76 0.99 9.30
N LYS A 171 20.62 0.29 9.50
CA LYS A 171 20.06 -0.64 8.52
C LYS A 171 18.66 -0.26 8.11
N ILE A 172 18.33 -0.56 6.86
CA ILE A 172 17.01 -0.42 6.28
C ILE A 172 16.45 -1.81 5.99
N LEU A 173 15.22 -2.05 6.42
CA LEU A 173 14.51 -3.32 6.24
C LEU A 173 13.16 -3.08 5.53
N PRO A 174 12.70 -4.00 4.66
CA PRO A 174 13.47 -5.11 4.10
C PRO A 174 14.55 -4.62 3.12
N ASN A 175 15.49 -5.50 2.75
CA ASN A 175 16.49 -5.18 1.73
C ASN A 175 15.82 -5.00 0.35
N ILE A 176 15.90 -3.78 -0.17
CA ILE A 176 15.25 -3.27 -1.40
C ILE A 176 15.56 -4.10 -2.65
N THR A 177 16.74 -4.74 -2.71
CA THR A 177 17.16 -5.54 -3.87
C THR A 177 16.18 -6.65 -4.25
N ARG A 178 15.32 -7.08 -3.31
CA ARG A 178 14.31 -8.13 -3.52
C ARG A 178 12.93 -7.63 -3.92
N THR A 179 12.67 -6.33 -3.87
CA THR A 179 11.34 -5.74 -4.13
C THR A 179 11.31 -4.82 -5.34
N ALA A 180 12.47 -4.44 -5.88
CA ALA A 180 12.60 -3.55 -7.02
C ALA A 180 12.25 -4.20 -8.37
N CYS A 181 12.03 -3.35 -9.37
CA CYS A 181 11.95 -3.74 -10.79
C CYS A 181 13.29 -4.39 -11.23
N CYS A 182 13.31 -5.06 -12.38
CA CYS A 182 14.52 -5.65 -12.95
C CYS A 182 15.65 -4.64 -13.24
N CYS A 183 15.35 -3.34 -13.30
CA CYS A 183 16.35 -2.27 -13.36
C CYS A 183 17.01 -1.95 -12.01
N GLY A 184 16.57 -2.58 -10.92
CA GLY A 184 17.05 -2.34 -9.56
C GLY A 184 16.45 -1.12 -8.87
N VAL A 185 15.53 -0.40 -9.55
CA VAL A 185 14.85 0.79 -9.00
C VAL A 185 13.48 0.40 -8.45
N SER A 186 13.16 0.89 -7.25
CA SER A 186 11.85 0.69 -6.62
C SER A 186 10.77 1.53 -7.28
N TYR A 187 9.51 1.15 -7.09
CA TYR A 187 8.38 1.96 -7.52
C TYR A 187 8.37 3.31 -6.80
N ASN A 188 8.27 4.41 -7.56
CA ASN A 188 8.03 5.74 -7.02
C ASN A 188 6.66 6.27 -7.48
N PRO A 189 5.67 6.46 -6.59
CA PRO A 189 4.32 6.87 -6.98
C PRO A 189 4.22 8.24 -7.65
N ASP A 190 5.20 9.13 -7.43
CA ASP A 190 5.21 10.47 -8.02
C ASP A 190 5.79 10.48 -9.43
N ARG A 191 6.72 9.56 -9.71
CA ARG A 191 7.45 9.47 -10.98
C ARG A 191 6.87 8.42 -11.92
N ASP A 192 6.43 7.30 -11.37
CA ASP A 192 6.07 6.10 -12.13
C ASP A 192 4.53 6.03 -12.24
N PRO A 193 3.91 6.57 -13.31
CA PRO A 193 2.46 6.68 -13.41
C PRO A 193 1.77 5.31 -13.51
N VAL A 194 2.48 4.31 -14.02
CA VAL A 194 2.03 2.93 -14.17
C VAL A 194 3.20 1.96 -14.10
N MET A 195 3.01 0.82 -13.44
CA MET A 195 3.89 -0.35 -13.50
C MET A 195 3.04 -1.60 -13.77
N HIS A 196 3.61 -2.61 -14.40
CA HIS A 196 2.92 -3.87 -14.70
C HIS A 196 3.28 -4.93 -13.67
N PHE A 197 2.27 -5.60 -13.13
CA PHE A 197 2.44 -6.53 -12.02
C PHE A 197 2.26 -7.98 -12.47
N CYS A 198 3.20 -8.84 -12.13
CA CYS A 198 3.08 -10.28 -12.31
C CYS A 198 2.53 -10.93 -11.03
N PRO A 199 1.37 -11.61 -11.09
CA PRO A 199 0.75 -12.18 -9.89
C PRO A 199 1.26 -13.55 -9.48
N ARG A 200 2.13 -14.18 -10.29
CA ARG A 200 2.60 -15.54 -10.00
C ARG A 200 3.38 -15.59 -8.68
N PRO A 201 3.19 -16.61 -7.82
CA PRO A 201 3.78 -16.68 -6.48
C PRO A 201 5.31 -16.48 -6.45
N ALA A 202 6.07 -17.14 -7.33
CA ALA A 202 7.53 -17.02 -7.36
C ALA A 202 8.02 -15.65 -7.87
N CYS A 203 7.19 -14.92 -8.61
CA CYS A 203 7.50 -13.59 -9.14
C CYS A 203 7.01 -12.51 -8.18
N CYS A 204 5.69 -12.32 -8.12
CA CYS A 204 4.99 -11.37 -7.26
C CYS A 204 5.70 -10.00 -7.22
N ALA A 205 5.86 -9.39 -8.40
CA ALA A 205 6.68 -8.20 -8.60
C ALA A 205 6.08 -7.26 -9.65
N ALA A 206 6.37 -5.96 -9.50
CA ALA A 206 6.01 -4.92 -10.44
C ALA A 206 7.21 -4.49 -11.29
N TYR A 207 6.95 -4.15 -12.55
CA TYR A 207 7.97 -3.73 -13.50
C TYR A 207 7.59 -2.41 -14.17
N HIS A 208 8.59 -1.54 -14.35
CA HIS A 208 8.44 -0.32 -15.13
C HIS A 208 8.14 -0.66 -16.58
N GLN A 209 7.29 0.15 -17.23
CA GLN A 209 6.87 -0.10 -18.60
C GLN A 209 8.05 -0.14 -19.58
N GLU A 210 9.01 0.77 -19.41
CA GLU A 210 10.23 0.88 -20.21
C GLU A 210 11.23 -0.25 -19.98
N CYS A 211 11.11 -0.98 -18.87
CA CYS A 211 11.96 -2.15 -18.58
C CYS A 211 11.39 -3.45 -19.18
N LEU A 212 10.22 -3.38 -19.80
CA LEU A 212 9.52 -4.55 -20.32
C LEU A 212 9.61 -4.67 -21.83
N GLN A 213 9.66 -5.91 -22.29
CA GLN A 213 9.63 -6.25 -23.71
C GLN A 213 8.19 -6.59 -24.13
N ARG A 214 7.87 -6.26 -25.38
CA ARG A 214 6.61 -6.67 -26.00
C ARG A 214 6.67 -8.16 -26.38
N PRO A 215 5.53 -8.87 -26.42
CA PRO A 215 5.51 -10.23 -26.94
C PRO A 215 5.98 -10.24 -28.40
N THR A 216 6.76 -11.27 -28.76
CA THR A 216 7.28 -11.46 -30.12
C THR A 216 6.16 -11.78 -31.11
N GLN A 217 5.15 -12.52 -30.66
CA GLN A 217 3.98 -12.86 -31.46
C GLN A 217 2.87 -11.82 -31.23
N ARG A 218 2.28 -11.37 -32.34
CA ARG A 218 1.10 -10.52 -32.29
C ARG A 218 -0.11 -11.38 -31.91
N LEU A 219 -0.62 -11.16 -30.71
CA LEU A 219 -1.85 -11.77 -30.22
C LEU A 219 -3.05 -10.87 -30.54
N ASP A 220 -4.17 -11.45 -30.95
CA ASP A 220 -5.43 -10.73 -31.07
C ASP A 220 -6.01 -10.38 -29.68
N ALA A 221 -7.16 -9.71 -29.64
CA ALA A 221 -7.75 -9.30 -28.37
C ALA A 221 -8.20 -10.47 -27.49
N ALA A 222 -8.76 -11.53 -28.09
CA ALA A 222 -9.28 -12.68 -27.36
C ALA A 222 -8.16 -13.54 -26.77
N ALA A 223 -7.12 -13.82 -27.57
CA ALA A 223 -5.94 -14.56 -27.14
C ALA A 223 -5.20 -13.82 -26.01
N ARG A 224 -5.09 -12.48 -26.08
CA ARG A 224 -4.50 -11.69 -24.99
C ARG A 224 -5.32 -11.75 -23.70
N ALA A 225 -6.63 -11.54 -23.81
CA ALA A 225 -7.55 -11.58 -22.67
C ALA A 225 -7.48 -12.94 -21.96
N ARG A 226 -7.41 -14.03 -22.73
CA ARG A 226 -7.22 -15.38 -22.20
C ARG A 226 -5.87 -15.56 -21.51
N LYS A 227 -4.77 -15.12 -22.13
CA LYS A 227 -3.42 -15.21 -21.55
C LYS A 227 -3.26 -14.39 -20.27
N PHE A 228 -4.01 -13.30 -20.11
CA PHE A 228 -4.06 -12.58 -18.84
C PHE A 228 -4.68 -13.41 -17.73
N ILE A 229 -5.81 -14.08 -17.99
CA ILE A 229 -6.45 -14.98 -17.02
C ILE A 229 -5.48 -16.11 -16.61
N GLU A 230 -4.81 -16.74 -17.59
CA GLU A 230 -3.87 -17.86 -17.38
C GLU A 230 -2.58 -17.47 -16.60
N SER A 231 -2.40 -16.19 -16.28
CA SER A 231 -1.39 -15.71 -15.33
C SER A 231 -1.95 -15.85 -13.91
N TRP A 232 -2.00 -17.10 -13.44
CA TRP A 232 -2.64 -17.51 -12.21
C TRP A 232 -1.90 -17.01 -10.95
N PRO A 233 -2.61 -16.41 -9.98
CA PRO A 233 -2.02 -15.98 -8.71
C PRO A 233 -1.72 -17.11 -7.72
N ASP A 234 -2.39 -18.26 -7.83
CA ASP A 234 -2.29 -19.36 -6.86
C ASP A 234 -1.21 -20.40 -7.22
N THR A 235 -0.62 -20.34 -8.43
CA THR A 235 0.36 -21.33 -8.89
C THR A 235 1.40 -20.77 -9.86
N ASP A 236 2.63 -21.26 -9.77
CA ASP A 236 3.69 -20.98 -10.73
C ASP A 236 3.63 -21.88 -11.98
N GLU A 237 2.78 -22.91 -11.96
CA GLU A 237 2.57 -23.80 -13.10
C GLU A 237 1.92 -23.04 -14.28
N GLN A 238 2.40 -23.32 -15.49
CA GLN A 238 1.86 -22.73 -16.71
C GLN A 238 0.63 -23.52 -17.20
N LEU A 239 -0.44 -23.45 -16.41
CA LEU A 239 -1.69 -24.15 -16.69
C LEU A 239 -2.58 -23.32 -17.61
N SER A 240 -3.06 -23.94 -18.68
CA SER A 240 -4.20 -23.41 -19.45
C SER A 240 -5.51 -23.60 -18.68
N ILE A 241 -6.55 -22.91 -19.10
CA ILE A 241 -7.91 -23.11 -18.55
C ILE A 241 -8.37 -24.56 -18.78
N GLU A 242 -8.01 -25.16 -19.92
CA GLU A 242 -8.29 -26.57 -20.23
C GLU A 242 -7.65 -27.52 -19.23
N ASP A 243 -6.39 -27.27 -18.83
CA ASP A 243 -5.66 -28.10 -17.87
C ASP A 243 -6.37 -28.12 -16.51
N LEU A 244 -6.91 -26.99 -16.06
CA LEU A 244 -7.66 -26.88 -14.80
C LEU A 244 -8.97 -27.67 -14.84
N VAL A 245 -9.71 -27.59 -15.95
CA VAL A 245 -10.96 -28.35 -16.11
C VAL A 245 -10.68 -29.85 -16.24
N GLY A 246 -9.60 -30.24 -16.90
CA GLY A 246 -9.17 -31.63 -17.07
C GLY A 246 -8.74 -32.31 -15.76
N SER A 247 -8.31 -31.53 -14.78
CA SER A 247 -7.82 -32.00 -13.47
C SER A 247 -8.93 -32.37 -12.46
N ARG A 248 -10.22 -32.25 -12.85
CA ARG A 248 -11.36 -32.55 -11.97
C ARG A 248 -11.39 -34.04 -11.55
N PRO A 249 -11.62 -34.37 -10.27
CA PRO A 249 -11.86 -35.74 -9.84
C PRO A 249 -13.07 -36.32 -10.57
N CYS A 250 -12.85 -37.34 -11.40
CA CYS A 250 -13.84 -37.84 -12.32
C CYS A 250 -14.99 -38.53 -11.58
N ARG A 251 -16.11 -37.83 -11.33
CA ARG A 251 -17.41 -38.49 -11.10
C ARG A 251 -17.81 -39.12 -12.43
N LYS A 252 -17.52 -40.42 -12.59
CA LYS A 252 -17.91 -41.34 -13.70
C LYS A 252 -18.63 -40.63 -14.86
N ARG A 253 -17.86 -40.06 -15.79
CA ARG A 253 -18.39 -39.54 -17.06
C ARG A 253 -19.05 -40.69 -17.84
N ARG A 254 -20.38 -40.65 -17.99
CA ARG A 254 -21.07 -41.47 -19.00
C ARG A 254 -20.57 -41.02 -20.37
N LYS A 255 -20.07 -41.96 -21.18
CA LYS A 255 -19.73 -41.73 -22.61
C LYS A 255 -21.00 -41.33 -23.36
N GLY A 256 -21.21 -40.04 -23.53
CA GLY A 256 -22.13 -39.44 -24.51
C GLY A 256 -21.34 -38.95 -25.73
N PRO A 257 -22.01 -38.72 -26.87
CA PRO A 257 -21.36 -38.31 -28.10
C PRO A 257 -20.75 -36.91 -27.95
N GLU A 258 -19.65 -36.67 -28.66
CA GLU A 258 -18.84 -35.44 -28.64
C GLU A 258 -19.71 -34.20 -28.96
N SER A 259 -20.28 -33.58 -27.92
CA SER A 259 -20.82 -32.24 -28.01
C SER A 259 -19.65 -31.26 -28.04
N SER A 260 -19.70 -30.30 -28.96
CA SER A 260 -18.83 -29.12 -28.98
C SER A 260 -18.52 -28.65 -27.56
N ILE A 261 -17.25 -28.74 -27.14
CA ILE A 261 -16.83 -28.30 -25.82
C ILE A 261 -17.03 -26.77 -25.80
N SER A 262 -18.05 -26.30 -25.09
CA SER A 262 -18.23 -24.87 -24.80
C SER A 262 -16.98 -24.36 -24.07
N ASP A 263 -16.55 -23.14 -24.39
CA ASP A 263 -15.40 -22.54 -23.69
C ASP A 263 -15.74 -22.46 -22.20
N PRO A 264 -14.94 -23.04 -21.29
CA PRO A 264 -15.25 -23.05 -19.86
C PRO A 264 -15.49 -21.66 -19.26
N LEU A 265 -14.97 -20.61 -19.89
CA LEU A 265 -15.21 -19.23 -19.47
C LEU A 265 -16.62 -18.71 -19.80
N GLU A 266 -17.32 -19.29 -20.79
CA GLU A 266 -18.70 -18.90 -21.15
C GLU A 266 -19.72 -19.31 -20.08
N GLU A 267 -19.37 -20.28 -19.22
CA GLU A 267 -20.20 -20.69 -18.08
C GLU A 267 -20.13 -19.71 -16.90
N LEU A 268 -19.18 -18.77 -16.92
CA LEU A 268 -18.93 -17.82 -15.84
C LEU A 268 -19.59 -16.46 -16.11
N PRO A 269 -19.94 -15.67 -15.06
CA PRO A 269 -20.49 -14.34 -15.22
C PRO A 269 -19.57 -13.42 -16.05
N GLU A 270 -20.12 -12.76 -17.06
CA GLU A 270 -19.37 -11.91 -18.00
C GLU A 270 -18.57 -10.81 -17.28
N LYS A 271 -19.12 -10.21 -16.22
CA LYS A 271 -18.44 -9.18 -15.41
C LYS A 271 -17.18 -9.73 -14.72
N LEU A 272 -17.26 -10.93 -14.15
CA LEU A 272 -16.13 -11.59 -13.49
C LEU A 272 -15.03 -11.90 -14.50
N VAL A 273 -15.41 -12.45 -15.65
CA VAL A 273 -14.47 -12.75 -16.74
C VAL A 273 -13.80 -11.47 -17.22
N LYS A 274 -14.56 -10.40 -17.50
CA LYS A 274 -14.00 -9.09 -17.92
C LYS A 274 -13.04 -8.50 -16.88
N ALA A 275 -13.30 -8.68 -15.59
CA ALA A 275 -12.41 -8.24 -14.52
C ALA A 275 -11.10 -9.02 -14.54
N ALA A 276 -11.16 -10.35 -14.67
CA ALA A 276 -9.98 -11.21 -14.72
C ALA A 276 -9.13 -11.02 -16.00
N GLN A 277 -9.76 -10.63 -17.10
CA GLN A 277 -9.11 -10.28 -18.37
C GLN A 277 -8.32 -8.96 -18.31
N GLN A 278 -8.48 -8.16 -17.26
CA GLN A 278 -7.72 -6.92 -17.15
C GLN A 278 -6.24 -7.21 -16.91
N GLN A 279 -5.40 -6.32 -17.43
CA GLN A 279 -3.99 -6.30 -17.11
C GLN A 279 -3.81 -5.83 -15.65
N ILE A 280 -2.91 -6.48 -14.92
CA ILE A 280 -2.62 -6.11 -13.53
C ILE A 280 -1.55 -5.04 -13.51
N VAL A 281 -1.85 -3.93 -12.86
CA VAL A 281 -0.98 -2.76 -12.84
C VAL A 281 -1.02 -2.04 -11.49
N LYS A 282 0.08 -1.36 -11.19
CA LYS A 282 0.22 -0.38 -10.10
C LYS A 282 0.31 1.02 -10.69
N GLY A 283 0.19 2.04 -9.85
CA GLY A 283 0.40 3.43 -10.27
C GLY A 283 -0.85 4.29 -10.22
N VAL A 284 -0.67 5.59 -9.98
CA VAL A 284 -1.75 6.56 -9.78
C VAL A 284 -2.75 6.62 -10.95
N GLN A 285 -2.32 6.28 -12.16
CA GLN A 285 -3.20 6.18 -13.35
C GLN A 285 -4.00 4.87 -13.43
N ALA A 286 -3.77 3.95 -12.50
CA ALA A 286 -4.34 2.61 -12.43
C ALA A 286 -5.25 2.39 -11.20
N GLY A 287 -5.61 3.46 -10.47
CA GLY A 287 -6.46 3.36 -9.28
C GLY A 287 -5.72 3.65 -7.96
N GLY A 288 -4.91 4.71 -7.92
CA GLY A 288 -4.13 5.08 -6.73
C GLY A 288 -2.73 4.45 -6.70
N VAL A 289 -2.04 4.50 -5.56
CA VAL A 289 -0.64 4.02 -5.47
C VAL A 289 -0.55 2.51 -5.74
N VAL A 290 -1.54 1.75 -5.25
CA VAL A 290 -1.59 0.28 -5.34
C VAL A 290 -2.11 -0.21 -6.71
N GLY A 291 -2.92 0.59 -7.39
CA GLY A 291 -3.56 0.23 -8.66
C GLY A 291 -4.65 -0.83 -8.52
N ASN A 292 -4.84 -1.66 -9.55
CA ASN A 292 -5.94 -2.63 -9.62
C ASN A 292 -5.56 -4.05 -9.16
N VAL A 293 -4.40 -4.22 -8.50
CA VAL A 293 -3.80 -5.52 -8.18
C VAL A 293 -4.79 -6.44 -7.47
N LYS A 294 -5.27 -6.03 -6.31
CA LYS A 294 -6.17 -6.83 -5.46
C LYS A 294 -7.43 -7.26 -6.19
N ALA A 295 -8.07 -6.32 -6.90
CA ALA A 295 -9.33 -6.55 -7.58
C ALA A 295 -9.20 -7.58 -8.73
N VAL A 296 -8.18 -7.42 -9.58
CA VAL A 296 -7.96 -8.35 -10.71
C VAL A 296 -7.44 -9.70 -10.23
N VAL A 297 -6.55 -9.72 -9.22
CA VAL A 297 -6.08 -10.97 -8.60
C VAL A 297 -7.25 -11.75 -8.00
N ALA A 298 -8.12 -11.10 -7.22
CA ALA A 298 -9.29 -11.74 -6.63
C ALA A 298 -10.19 -12.37 -7.71
N ALA A 299 -10.42 -11.66 -8.83
CA ALA A 299 -11.17 -12.20 -9.96
C ALA A 299 -10.52 -13.46 -10.54
N ARG A 300 -9.19 -13.45 -10.77
CA ARG A 300 -8.45 -14.60 -11.31
C ARG A 300 -8.42 -15.78 -10.34
N GLN A 301 -8.21 -15.54 -9.04
CA GLN A 301 -8.25 -16.58 -8.01
C GLN A 301 -9.63 -17.25 -7.96
N LEU A 302 -10.70 -16.46 -8.11
CA LEU A 302 -12.06 -16.99 -8.07
C LEU A 302 -12.36 -17.83 -9.31
N ILE A 303 -11.92 -17.40 -10.50
CA ILE A 303 -12.00 -18.22 -11.72
C ILE A 303 -11.18 -19.51 -11.56
N TYR A 304 -9.93 -19.41 -11.09
CA TYR A 304 -9.06 -20.57 -10.86
C TYR A 304 -9.73 -21.64 -9.99
N ARG A 305 -10.26 -21.23 -8.82
CA ARG A 305 -10.96 -22.13 -7.90
C ARG A 305 -12.24 -22.69 -8.52
N SER A 306 -13.02 -21.85 -9.21
CA SER A 306 -14.28 -22.28 -9.85
C SER A 306 -14.03 -23.32 -10.95
N LEU A 307 -12.93 -23.21 -11.70
CA LEU A 307 -12.57 -24.17 -12.74
C LEU A 307 -12.17 -25.53 -12.15
N LEU A 308 -11.42 -25.52 -11.03
CA LEU A 308 -11.03 -26.72 -10.29
C LEU A 308 -12.22 -27.42 -9.62
N ASP A 309 -13.05 -26.65 -8.90
CA ASP A 309 -14.16 -27.16 -8.10
C ASP A 309 -15.40 -27.48 -8.96
N GLY A 310 -15.51 -26.85 -10.14
CA GLY A 310 -16.66 -26.97 -11.03
C GLY A 310 -17.89 -26.18 -10.58
N SER A 311 -17.73 -25.22 -9.66
CA SER A 311 -18.80 -24.35 -9.18
C SER A 311 -18.28 -22.98 -8.75
N LEU A 312 -18.99 -21.91 -9.12
CA LEU A 312 -18.74 -20.55 -8.65
C LEU A 312 -19.57 -20.28 -7.37
N PRO A 313 -18.97 -19.70 -6.31
CA PRO A 313 -19.72 -19.28 -5.12
C PRO A 313 -20.82 -18.28 -5.45
N THR A 314 -21.96 -18.35 -4.75
CA THR A 314 -23.10 -17.44 -4.98
C THR A 314 -22.83 -16.00 -4.57
N ASP A 315 -21.92 -15.81 -3.61
CA ASP A 315 -21.47 -14.53 -3.05
C ASP A 315 -20.24 -13.95 -3.78
N TRP A 316 -20.03 -14.33 -5.04
CA TRP A 316 -18.83 -13.91 -5.78
C TRP A 316 -18.73 -12.39 -5.97
N GLU A 317 -19.85 -11.68 -6.04
CA GLU A 317 -19.89 -10.22 -6.20
C GLU A 317 -19.32 -9.48 -4.98
N ASP A 318 -19.42 -10.07 -3.78
CA ASP A 318 -18.86 -9.51 -2.56
C ASP A 318 -17.35 -9.74 -2.45
N LYS A 319 -16.82 -10.68 -3.23
CA LYS A 319 -15.40 -11.10 -3.20
C LYS A 319 -14.54 -10.36 -4.21
N VAL A 320 -15.14 -9.71 -5.20
CA VAL A 320 -14.42 -9.06 -6.30
C VAL A 320 -14.93 -7.64 -6.50
N ASP A 321 -14.06 -6.67 -6.28
CA ASP A 321 -14.34 -5.27 -6.60
C ASP A 321 -14.24 -5.04 -8.12
N ILE A 322 -15.36 -5.19 -8.82
CA ILE A 322 -15.44 -5.08 -10.29
C ILE A 322 -15.10 -3.66 -10.76
N GLU A 323 -15.47 -2.63 -10.00
CA GLU A 323 -15.22 -1.22 -10.36
C GLU A 323 -13.73 -0.88 -10.25
N ALA A 324 -13.06 -1.40 -9.22
CA ALA A 324 -11.61 -1.27 -9.08
C ALA A 324 -10.85 -2.09 -10.15
N ALA A 325 -11.35 -3.26 -10.53
CA ALA A 325 -10.75 -4.08 -11.57
C ALA A 325 -10.84 -3.42 -12.96
N ILE A 326 -12.02 -2.89 -13.31
CA ILE A 326 -12.35 -2.34 -14.63
C ILE A 326 -12.60 -0.82 -14.53
N PRO A 327 -11.57 0.02 -14.43
CA PRO A 327 -11.76 1.45 -14.30
C PRO A 327 -12.38 2.05 -15.59
N PRO A 328 -13.34 2.98 -15.47
CA PRO A 328 -14.16 3.47 -16.60
C PRO A 328 -13.40 4.28 -17.66
N LYS A 329 -12.12 4.64 -17.41
CA LYS A 329 -11.31 5.47 -18.31
C LYS A 329 -9.91 4.90 -18.46
N ARG A 330 -9.77 3.78 -19.17
CA ARG A 330 -8.46 3.26 -19.56
C ARG A 330 -8.32 3.23 -21.08
N LYS A 331 -7.33 3.97 -21.59
CA LYS A 331 -6.80 3.71 -22.93
C LYS A 331 -6.19 2.32 -22.91
N SER A 332 -6.20 1.63 -24.05
CA SER A 332 -5.54 0.33 -24.17
C SER A 332 -4.06 0.47 -23.80
N SER A 333 -3.64 -0.14 -22.69
CA SER A 333 -2.23 -0.20 -22.33
C SER A 333 -1.48 -1.14 -23.28
N PRO A 334 -0.20 -0.85 -23.58
CA PRO A 334 0.65 -1.83 -24.24
C PRO A 334 0.75 -3.11 -23.41
N VAL A 335 0.99 -4.21 -24.11
CA VAL A 335 1.05 -5.56 -23.53
C VAL A 335 2.50 -5.99 -23.49
N PHE A 336 2.90 -6.63 -22.40
CA PHE A 336 4.28 -6.97 -22.13
C PHE A 336 4.44 -8.42 -21.71
N VAL A 337 5.70 -8.85 -21.64
CA VAL A 337 6.09 -10.16 -21.14
C VAL A 337 6.87 -9.98 -19.84
N CYS A 338 6.50 -10.73 -18.81
CA CYS A 338 7.22 -10.72 -17.54
C CYS A 338 8.65 -11.25 -17.75
N PRO A 339 9.68 -10.54 -17.29
CA PRO A 339 11.07 -10.97 -17.48
C PRO A 339 11.41 -12.26 -16.72
N GLN A 340 10.70 -12.56 -15.62
CA GLN A 340 10.98 -13.71 -14.78
C GLN A 340 10.24 -14.97 -15.23
N CYS A 341 8.93 -14.90 -15.47
CA CYS A 341 8.10 -16.08 -15.75
C CYS A 341 7.62 -16.17 -17.21
N GLN A 342 7.97 -15.20 -18.05
CA GLN A 342 7.58 -15.11 -19.47
C GLN A 342 6.06 -15.10 -19.72
N SER A 343 5.25 -14.86 -18.68
CA SER A 343 3.79 -14.69 -18.81
C SER A 343 3.44 -13.29 -19.32
N LEU A 344 2.27 -13.17 -19.95
CA LEU A 344 1.74 -11.90 -20.43
C LEU A 344 1.32 -11.01 -19.24
N ILE A 345 1.81 -9.77 -19.20
CA ILE A 345 1.51 -8.78 -18.16
C ILE A 345 1.26 -7.38 -18.72
#